data_AF-A0A7W8RJU0-F1
#
_entry.id   AF-A0A7W8RJU0-F1
#
_cell.length_a   1.000
_cell.length_b   1.000
_cell.length_c   1.000
_cell.angle_alpha   90.00
_cell.angle_beta   90.00
_cell.angle_gamma   90.00
#
_symmetry.space_group_name_H-M   'P 1'
#
loop_
_entity.id
_entity.type
_entity.pdbx_description
1 polymer ?
#
loop_
_entity_poly.entity_id
_entity_poly.type
_entity_poly.pdbx_seq_one_letter_code
_entity_poly.pdbx_strand_id
1 'polypeptide(L)'
;MTRSLASWTSRCAALALLTGSLLCGCAMVTVSSQGPEQYIAMRRGDILSTGRLSAATRDTLHIAALDGNTCQREPLDCINTISTVGGINTDRRLSSLAELSLQMAITNTPANASDWSDAQFDL
;
A
#
# COMPACT_ATOMS: atom_id res chain seq x y z
N MET A 1 -21.32 24.38 51.94
CA MET A 1 -20.90 23.07 51.38
C MET A 1 -21.76 22.58 50.21
N THR A 2 -22.87 23.23 49.84
CA THR A 2 -23.80 22.78 48.77
C THR A 2 -23.40 23.18 47.33
N ARG A 3 -22.63 24.27 47.17
CA ARG A 3 -22.20 24.77 45.84
C ARG A 3 -21.17 23.87 45.14
N SER A 4 -20.36 23.13 45.91
CA SER A 4 -19.28 22.30 45.37
C SER A 4 -19.80 21.01 44.70
N LEU A 5 -20.95 20.48 45.15
CA LEU A 5 -21.57 19.30 44.55
C LEU A 5 -22.23 19.65 43.21
N ALA A 6 -22.88 20.82 43.10
CA ALA A 6 -23.54 21.27 41.88
C ALA A 6 -22.56 21.58 40.73
N SER A 7 -21.38 22.13 41.05
CA SER A 7 -20.33 22.33 40.04
C SER A 7 -19.68 21.03 39.59
N TRP A 8 -19.63 20.01 40.45
CA TRP A 8 -19.07 18.70 40.10
C TRP A 8 -20.00 17.92 39.18
N THR A 9 -21.30 17.90 39.48
CA THR A 9 -22.31 17.24 38.63
C THR A 9 -22.42 17.88 37.25
N SER A 10 -22.37 19.22 37.17
CA SER A 10 -22.40 19.94 35.89
C SER A 10 -21.17 19.65 35.02
N ARG A 11 -19.97 19.57 35.62
CA ARG A 11 -18.74 19.23 34.90
C ARG A 11 -18.73 17.79 34.41
N CYS A 12 -19.23 16.83 35.20
CA CYS A 12 -19.36 15.44 34.76
C CYS A 12 -20.37 15.29 33.61
N ALA A 13 -21.50 16.01 33.66
CA ALA A 13 -22.49 15.99 32.59
C ALA A 13 -21.95 16.57 31.27
N ALA A 14 -21.21 17.69 31.34
CA ALA A 14 -20.57 18.27 30.16
C ALA A 14 -19.53 17.34 29.53
N LEU A 15 -18.74 16.64 30.37
CA LEU A 15 -17.72 15.71 29.91
C LEU A 15 -18.36 14.47 29.25
N ALA A 16 -19.44 13.95 29.83
CA ALA A 16 -20.19 12.82 29.28
C ALA A 16 -20.84 13.16 27.92
N LEU A 17 -21.39 14.37 27.77
CA LEU A 17 -21.94 14.86 26.50
C LEU A 17 -20.86 15.00 25.42
N LEU A 18 -19.71 15.57 25.77
CA LEU A 18 -18.57 15.68 24.86
C LEU A 18 -18.09 14.32 24.40
N THR A 19 -17.82 13.38 25.32
CA THR A 19 -17.39 12.03 24.94
C THR A 19 -18.44 11.29 24.13
N GLY A 20 -19.73 11.43 24.46
CA GLY A 20 -20.81 10.83 23.68
C GLY A 20 -20.83 11.34 22.24
N SER A 21 -20.63 12.65 22.05
CA SER A 21 -20.55 13.25 20.71
C SER A 21 -19.34 12.78 19.90
N LEU A 22 -18.19 12.56 20.55
CA LEU A 22 -16.99 12.05 19.88
C LEU A 22 -17.10 10.57 19.51
N LEU A 23 -17.90 9.77 20.24
CA LEU A 23 -18.06 8.33 20.01
C LEU A 23 -19.20 7.97 19.06
N CYS A 24 -20.01 8.93 18.58
CA CYS A 24 -21.12 8.71 17.65
C CYS A 24 -20.69 8.50 16.18
N GLY A 25 -19.56 7.84 15.94
CA GLY A 25 -19.13 7.45 14.60
C GLY A 25 -19.64 6.05 14.22
N CYS A 26 -20.64 5.95 13.36
CA CYS A 26 -20.94 4.70 12.65
C CYS A 26 -19.90 4.52 11.54
N ALA A 27 -18.82 3.78 11.80
CA ALA A 27 -17.85 3.42 10.76
C ALA A 27 -18.49 2.35 9.84
N MET A 28 -19.35 2.80 8.92
CA MET A 28 -19.98 1.93 7.94
C MET A 28 -18.96 1.58 6.86
N VAL A 29 -18.50 0.33 6.85
CA VAL A 29 -17.59 -0.21 5.83
C VAL A 29 -18.38 -1.08 4.87
N THR A 30 -18.42 -0.70 3.60
CA THR A 30 -18.99 -1.53 2.54
C THR A 30 -17.99 -2.60 2.15
N VAL A 31 -18.37 -3.87 2.29
CA VAL A 31 -17.61 -4.99 1.75
C VAL A 31 -18.19 -5.39 0.39
N SER A 32 -17.32 -5.61 -0.60
CA SER A 32 -17.72 -6.15 -1.90
C SER A 32 -17.08 -7.53 -2.04
N SER A 33 -17.89 -8.52 -2.44
CA SER A 33 -17.36 -9.84 -2.80
C SER A 33 -16.57 -9.74 -4.09
N GLN A 34 -15.31 -10.19 -4.07
CA GLN A 34 -14.47 -10.29 -5.26
C GLN A 34 -14.56 -11.73 -5.80
N GLY A 35 -14.69 -11.86 -7.12
CA GLY A 35 -14.66 -13.16 -7.78
C GLY A 35 -13.27 -13.81 -7.73
N PRO A 36 -13.18 -15.12 -8.01
CA PRO A 36 -11.92 -15.87 -7.96
C PRO A 36 -10.80 -15.26 -8.81
N GLU A 37 -11.11 -14.82 -10.02
CA GLU A 37 -10.15 -14.18 -10.94
C GLU A 37 -9.54 -12.91 -10.35
N GLN A 38 -10.37 -12.05 -9.76
CA GLN A 38 -9.92 -10.80 -9.14
C GLN A 38 -9.09 -11.07 -7.90
N TYR A 39 -9.46 -12.07 -7.11
CA TYR A 39 -8.68 -12.51 -5.96
C TYR A 39 -7.31 -13.04 -6.35
N ILE A 40 -7.24 -13.85 -7.42
CA ILE A 40 -5.98 -14.38 -7.96
C ILE A 40 -5.12 -13.24 -8.50
N ALA A 41 -5.68 -12.33 -9.30
CA ALA A 41 -4.96 -11.16 -9.79
C ALA A 41 -4.47 -10.26 -8.65
N MET A 42 -5.22 -10.12 -7.56
CA MET A 42 -4.78 -9.35 -6.40
C MET A 42 -3.64 -10.05 -5.63
N ARG A 43 -3.67 -11.38 -5.54
CA ARG A 43 -2.74 -12.15 -4.70
C ARG A 43 -1.50 -12.65 -5.41
N ARG A 44 -1.61 -12.91 -6.70
CA ARG A 44 -0.56 -13.45 -7.58
C ARG A 44 -0.21 -12.49 -8.72
N GLY A 45 -0.94 -11.40 -8.89
CA GLY A 45 -0.62 -10.40 -9.89
C GLY A 45 0.60 -9.60 -9.49
N ASP A 46 1.51 -9.50 -10.43
CA ASP A 46 2.73 -8.71 -10.39
C ASP A 46 2.97 -8.10 -11.78
N ILE A 47 4.09 -7.40 -11.90
CA ILE A 47 4.43 -6.72 -13.14
C ILE A 47 4.61 -7.67 -14.34
N LEU A 48 5.04 -8.92 -14.11
CA LEU A 48 5.26 -9.90 -15.18
C LEU A 48 3.96 -10.52 -15.68
N SER A 49 3.03 -10.80 -14.77
CA SER A 49 1.78 -11.48 -15.08
C SER A 49 0.67 -10.53 -15.51
N THR A 50 0.62 -9.32 -14.98
CA THR A 50 -0.48 -8.36 -15.21
C THR A 50 -0.06 -7.07 -15.91
N GLY A 51 1.25 -6.85 -16.06
CA GLY A 51 1.78 -5.56 -16.54
C GLY A 51 1.52 -4.40 -15.56
N ARG A 52 1.18 -4.70 -14.30
CA ARG A 52 0.96 -3.71 -13.23
C ARG A 52 1.68 -4.13 -11.97
N LEU A 53 2.12 -3.15 -11.18
CA LEU A 53 2.70 -3.44 -9.86
C LEU A 53 1.70 -4.22 -8.99
N SER A 54 2.22 -5.22 -8.28
CA SER A 54 1.46 -6.04 -7.35
C SER A 54 0.73 -5.21 -6.29
N ALA A 55 -0.37 -5.76 -5.75
CA ALA A 55 -1.10 -5.10 -4.66
C ALA A 55 -0.18 -4.81 -3.46
N ALA A 56 0.73 -5.74 -3.13
CA ALA A 56 1.68 -5.58 -2.04
C ALA A 56 2.64 -4.40 -2.27
N THR A 57 3.18 -4.24 -3.47
CA THR A 57 4.05 -3.10 -3.79
C THR A 57 3.30 -1.79 -3.80
N ARG A 58 2.06 -1.78 -4.30
CA ARG A 58 1.21 -0.58 -4.22
C ARG A 58 0.89 -0.16 -2.79
N ASP A 59 0.67 -1.10 -1.88
CA ASP A 59 0.48 -0.81 -0.45
C ASP A 59 1.77 -0.22 0.16
N THR A 60 2.93 -0.76 -0.18
CA THR A 60 4.23 -0.23 0.25
C THR A 60 4.45 1.20 -0.23
N LEU A 61 4.12 1.50 -1.49
CA LEU A 61 4.15 2.87 -2.04
C LEU A 61 3.18 3.80 -1.32
N HIS A 62 1.98 3.31 -0.98
CA HIS A 62 0.99 4.11 -0.25
C HIS A 62 1.48 4.48 1.16
N ILE A 63 2.12 3.56 1.87
CA ILE A 63 2.76 3.84 3.18
C ILE A 63 3.82 4.95 3.06
N ALA A 64 4.54 4.97 1.93
CA ALA A 64 5.54 5.99 1.63
C ALA A 64 4.95 7.29 1.04
N ALA A 65 3.61 7.41 0.92
CA ALA A 65 2.90 8.51 0.27
C ALA A 65 3.33 8.75 -1.19
N LEU A 66 3.67 7.67 -1.92
CA LEU A 66 4.05 7.69 -3.33
C LEU A 66 2.88 7.27 -4.22
N ASP A 67 2.79 7.87 -5.41
CA ASP A 67 1.81 7.50 -6.41
C ASP A 67 2.26 6.28 -7.24
N GLY A 68 1.47 5.22 -7.22
CA GLY A 68 1.80 3.96 -7.89
C GLY A 68 1.93 4.06 -9.41
N ASN A 69 1.11 4.90 -10.06
CA ASN A 69 1.16 5.04 -11.52
C ASN A 69 2.41 5.82 -11.97
N THR A 70 2.84 6.79 -11.17
CA THR A 70 4.08 7.52 -11.38
C THR A 70 5.27 6.60 -11.15
N CYS A 71 5.30 5.85 -10.05
CA CYS A 71 6.37 4.88 -9.78
C CYS A 71 6.48 3.75 -10.81
N GLN A 72 5.38 3.39 -11.48
CA GLN A 72 5.42 2.39 -12.54
C GLN A 72 6.08 2.95 -13.82
N ARG A 73 5.90 4.24 -14.12
CA ARG A 73 6.49 4.91 -15.29
C ARG A 73 7.95 5.33 -15.03
N GLU A 74 8.21 5.86 -13.85
CA GLU A 74 9.49 6.45 -13.45
C GLU A 74 9.92 5.86 -12.09
N PRO A 75 10.45 4.62 -12.08
CA PRO A 75 10.69 3.87 -10.83
C PRO A 75 11.87 4.37 -10.01
N LEU A 76 12.82 5.13 -10.59
CA LEU A 76 14.08 5.51 -9.93
C LEU A 76 13.86 6.31 -8.64
N ASP A 77 13.04 7.34 -8.68
CA ASP A 77 12.78 8.18 -7.50
C ASP A 77 12.03 7.41 -6.41
N CYS A 78 11.14 6.51 -6.81
CA CYS A 78 10.42 5.65 -5.89
C CYS A 78 11.34 4.62 -5.23
N ILE A 79 12.28 4.04 -5.98
CA ILE A 79 13.30 3.12 -5.45
C ILE A 79 14.14 3.83 -4.39
N ASN A 80 14.64 5.04 -4.69
CA ASN A 80 15.43 5.83 -3.77
C ASN A 80 14.65 6.13 -2.48
N THR A 81 13.39 6.56 -2.61
CA THR A 81 12.55 6.90 -1.46
C THR A 81 12.22 5.68 -0.59
N ILE A 82 11.80 4.57 -1.21
CA ILE A 82 11.44 3.33 -0.51
C ILE A 82 12.64 2.70 0.20
N SER A 83 13.85 2.87 -0.34
CA SER A 83 15.07 2.36 0.28
C SER A 83 15.34 2.95 1.67
N THR A 84 14.91 4.20 1.90
CA THR A 84 15.20 4.95 3.14
C THR A 84 14.00 5.11 4.06
N VAL A 85 12.76 5.07 3.55
CA VAL A 85 11.58 5.45 4.33
C VAL A 85 11.32 4.50 5.50
N GLY A 86 11.12 5.05 6.70
CA GLY A 86 10.77 4.28 7.89
C GLY A 86 9.35 3.69 7.83
N GLY A 87 9.04 2.77 8.76
CA GLY A 87 7.68 2.21 8.87
C GLY A 87 7.35 1.07 7.92
N ILE A 88 8.29 0.67 7.05
CA ILE A 88 8.15 -0.46 6.13
C ILE A 88 9.03 -1.60 6.63
N ASN A 89 8.43 -2.78 6.82
CA ASN A 89 9.18 -3.99 7.16
C ASN A 89 10.19 -4.35 6.05
N THR A 90 11.36 -4.85 6.43
CA THR A 90 12.46 -5.18 5.51
C THR A 90 12.05 -6.09 4.36
N ASP A 91 11.25 -7.12 4.61
CA ASP A 91 10.84 -8.08 3.57
C ASP A 91 9.93 -7.40 2.55
N ARG A 92 8.98 -6.58 3.03
CA ARG A 92 8.12 -5.78 2.14
C ARG A 92 8.93 -4.78 1.34
N ARG A 93 9.89 -4.11 1.99
CA ARG A 93 10.78 -3.15 1.32
C ARG A 93 11.56 -3.84 0.20
N LEU A 94 12.24 -4.94 0.49
CA LEU A 94 13.06 -5.65 -0.49
C LEU A 94 12.21 -6.22 -1.63
N SER A 95 11.05 -6.81 -1.32
CA SER A 95 10.14 -7.33 -2.34
C SER A 95 9.62 -6.22 -3.26
N SER A 96 9.23 -5.07 -2.72
CA SER A 96 8.79 -3.92 -3.53
C SER A 96 9.91 -3.29 -4.34
N LEU A 97 11.13 -3.20 -3.78
CA LEU A 97 12.30 -2.72 -4.51
C LEU A 97 12.67 -3.65 -5.67
N ALA A 98 12.58 -4.97 -5.47
CA ALA A 98 12.81 -5.95 -6.52
C ALA A 98 11.78 -5.84 -7.66
N GLU A 99 10.52 -5.59 -7.34
CA GLU A 99 9.49 -5.42 -8.36
C GLU A 99 9.65 -4.09 -9.14
N LEU A 100 9.99 -2.99 -8.46
CA LEU A 100 10.26 -1.70 -9.10
C LEU A 100 11.51 -1.75 -10.00
N SER A 101 12.57 -2.45 -9.56
CA SER A 101 13.77 -2.63 -10.36
C SER A 101 13.51 -3.53 -11.57
N LEU A 102 12.67 -4.56 -11.41
CA LEU A 102 12.21 -5.40 -12.51
C LEU A 102 11.40 -4.59 -13.54
N GLN A 103 10.48 -3.73 -13.11
CA GLN A 103 9.75 -2.82 -14.00
C GLN A 103 10.69 -1.89 -14.78
N MET A 104 11.74 -1.37 -14.12
CA MET A 104 12.77 -0.57 -14.78
C MET A 104 13.51 -1.38 -15.85
N ALA A 105 13.88 -2.62 -15.54
CA ALA A 105 14.56 -3.51 -16.49
C ALA A 105 13.67 -3.81 -17.70
N ILE A 106 12.40 -4.13 -17.49
CA ILE A 106 11.42 -4.38 -18.57
C ILE A 106 11.30 -3.15 -19.47
N THR A 107 11.16 -1.96 -18.88
CA THR A 107 11.02 -0.70 -19.63
C THR A 107 12.25 -0.39 -20.48
N ASN A 108 13.44 -0.72 -19.98
CA ASN A 108 14.71 -0.52 -20.67
C ASN A 108 15.09 -1.66 -21.63
N THR A 109 14.35 -2.77 -21.63
CA THR A 109 14.62 -3.91 -22.51
C THR A 109 13.93 -3.69 -23.86
N PRO A 110 14.67 -3.70 -24.98
CA PRO A 110 14.06 -3.49 -26.28
C PRO A 110 13.19 -4.70 -26.68
N ALA A 111 12.01 -4.45 -27.24
CA ALA A 111 11.05 -5.49 -27.63
C ALA A 111 11.55 -6.45 -28.71
N ASN A 112 12.66 -6.11 -29.39
CA ASN A 112 13.32 -6.90 -30.42
C ASN A 112 14.69 -7.44 -29.97
N ALA A 113 14.96 -7.48 -28.66
CA ALA A 113 16.07 -8.28 -28.14
C ALA A 113 15.86 -9.73 -28.65
N SER A 114 16.92 -10.32 -29.21
CA SER A 114 16.91 -11.69 -29.74
C SER A 114 16.14 -12.64 -28.83
N ASP A 115 15.33 -13.53 -29.42
CA ASP A 115 14.51 -14.51 -28.72
C ASP A 115 15.36 -15.23 -27.65
N TRP A 116 15.07 -14.94 -26.37
CA TRP A 116 15.80 -15.51 -25.25
C TRP A 116 15.33 -16.95 -25.07
N SER A 117 16.09 -17.88 -25.63
CA SER A 117 15.80 -19.31 -25.57
C SER A 117 16.67 -19.99 -24.52
N ASP A 118 16.06 -20.81 -23.66
CA ASP A 118 16.78 -21.62 -22.65
C ASP A 118 17.83 -22.55 -23.28
N ALA A 119 17.69 -22.88 -24.58
CA ALA A 119 18.66 -23.67 -25.33
C ALA A 119 20.06 -23.05 -25.39
N GLN A 120 20.21 -21.76 -25.10
CA GLN A 120 21.50 -21.08 -25.05
C GLN A 120 22.32 -21.38 -23.79
N PHE A 121 21.72 -22.01 -22.77
CA PHE A 121 22.37 -22.35 -21.50
C PHE A 121 22.75 -23.82 -21.35
N ASP A 122 22.39 -24.69 -22.31
CA ASP A 122 22.71 -26.12 -22.33
C ASP A 122 24.12 -26.40 -22.89
N LEU A 123 25.16 -25.82 -22.29
CA LEU A 123 26.57 -26.12 -22.60
C LEU A 123 27.12 -27.29 -21.77
#